data_AF-A0A355UHC4-F1
#
_entry.id   AF-A0A355UHC4-F1
#
_cell.length_a   1.000
_cell.length_b   1.000
_cell.length_c   1.000
_cell.angle_alpha   90.00
_cell.angle_beta   90.00
_cell.angle_gamma   90.00
#
_symmetry.space_group_name_H-M   'P 1'
#
loop_
_entity.id
_entity.type
_entity.pdbx_description
1 polymer ?
#
loop_
_entity_poly.entity_id
_entity_poly.type
_entity_poly.pdbx_seq_one_letter_code
_entity_poly.pdbx_strand_id
1 'polypeptide(L)' 'MIKFLDLQKITAQYSDEIHKAVDRVVDSGWYLQGEENKKFEEEYSKFIGTKYCIGVANGLDALIWILRAYIE' A
#
# COMPACT_ATOMS: atom_id res chain seq x y z
N MET A 1 17.21 20.44 16.75
CA MET A 1 16.81 20.64 15.34
C MET A 1 15.32 20.35 15.24
N ILE A 2 14.50 21.26 14.69
CA ILE A 2 13.05 21.03 14.52
C ILE A 2 12.85 20.25 13.23
N LYS A 3 12.19 19.09 13.31
CA LYS A 3 11.89 18.26 12.14
C LYS A 3 10.69 18.85 11.38
N PHE A 4 10.76 18.89 10.06
CA PHE A 4 9.64 19.31 9.19
C PHE A 4 8.49 18.30 9.22
N LEU A 5 8.80 17.00 9.09
CA LEU A 5 7.87 15.89 9.31
C LEU A 5 8.60 14.78 10.07
N ASP A 6 8.12 14.47 11.28
CA ASP A 6 8.71 13.42 12.10
C ASP A 6 8.04 12.06 11.85
N LEU A 7 8.44 11.41 10.75
CA LEU A 7 7.92 10.09 10.38
C LEU A 7 8.16 9.05 11.47
N GLN A 8 9.32 9.10 12.15
CA GLN A 8 9.62 8.19 13.24
C GLN A 8 8.56 8.27 14.35
N LYS A 9 8.15 9.49 14.72
CA LYS A 9 7.11 9.70 15.74
C LYS A 9 5.75 9.14 15.29
N ILE A 10 5.40 9.31 14.02
CA ILE A 10 4.13 8.82 13.45
C ILE A 10 4.12 7.29 13.41
N THR A 11 5.15 6.68 12.84
CA THR A 11 5.26 5.22 12.69
C THR A 11 5.38 4.53 14.05
N ALA A 12 6.03 5.15 15.04
CA ALA A 12 6.16 4.59 16.39
C ALA A 12 4.80 4.31 17.06
N GLN A 13 3.74 5.04 16.71
CA GLN A 13 2.39 4.80 17.24
C GLN A 13 1.78 3.48 16.78
N TYR A 14 2.25 2.94 15.64
CA TYR A 14 1.73 1.74 15.00
C TYR A 14 2.78 0.62 14.91
N SER A 15 3.86 0.73 15.69
CA SER A 15 5.05 -0.11 15.56
C SER A 15 4.71 -1.61 15.66
N ASP A 16 3.92 -2.00 16.65
CA ASP A 16 3.54 -3.40 16.86
C ASP A 16 2.74 -3.98 15.68
N GLU A 17 1.84 -3.19 15.10
CA GLU A 17 1.01 -3.60 13.96
C GLU A 17 1.84 -3.75 12.69
N ILE A 18 2.76 -2.80 12.45
CA ILE A 18 3.67 -2.82 11.31
C ILE A 18 4.61 -4.03 11.40
N HIS A 19 5.22 -4.28 12.56
CA HIS A 19 6.09 -5.45 12.74
C HIS A 19 5.33 -6.76 12.50
N LYS A 20 4.12 -6.91 13.06
CA LYS A 20 3.29 -8.09 12.79
C LYS A 20 2.97 -8.27 11.30
N ALA A 21 2.75 -7.18 10.56
CA ALA A 21 2.49 -7.26 9.12
C ALA A 21 3.75 -7.70 8.34
N VAL A 22 4.91 -7.14 8.70
CA VAL A 22 6.20 -7.54 8.11
C VAL A 22 6.50 -9.01 8.40
N ASP A 23 6.34 -9.46 9.65
CA ASP A 23 6.60 -10.84 10.05
C ASP A 23 5.70 -11.81 9.27
N ARG A 24 4.41 -11.52 9.10
CA ARG A 24 3.51 -12.34 8.26
C ARG A 24 4.03 -12.53 6.84
N VAL A 25 4.51 -11.46 6.21
CA VAL A 25 5.03 -11.51 4.83
C VAL A 25 6.31 -12.32 4.77
N VAL A 26 7.26 -12.03 5.67
CA VAL A 26 8.56 -12.70 5.72
C VAL A 26 8.39 -14.20 6.00
N ASP A 27 7.60 -14.57 7.00
CA ASP A 27 7.37 -15.96 7.40
C ASP A 27 6.60 -16.74 6.33
N SER A 28 5.75 -16.07 5.54
CA SER A 28 5.05 -16.70 4.42
C SER A 28 5.96 -17.00 3.21
N GLY A 29 7.08 -16.28 3.08
CA GLY A 29 7.97 -16.33 1.91
C GLY A 29 7.36 -15.76 0.62
N TRP A 30 6.16 -15.19 0.66
CA TRP A 30 5.45 -14.69 -0.52
C TRP A 30 5.45 -13.15 -0.59
N TYR A 31 6.45 -12.59 -1.26
CA TYR A 31 6.76 -11.15 -1.19
C TYR A 31 6.04 -10.27 -2.22
N LEU A 32 5.59 -10.83 -3.35
CA LEU A 32 5.03 -10.05 -4.46
C LEU A 32 3.60 -10.48 -4.73
N GLN A 33 2.69 -9.50 -4.87
CA GLN A 33 1.28 -9.73 -5.16
C GLN A 33 0.64 -10.76 -4.21
N GLY A 34 0.98 -10.66 -2.92
CA GLY A 34 0.50 -11.56 -1.87
C GLY A 34 -0.82 -11.12 -1.24
N GLU A 35 -1.18 -11.80 -0.16
CA GLU A 35 -2.42 -11.56 0.58
C GLU A 35 -2.52 -10.13 1.14
N GLU A 36 -1.41 -9.53 1.58
CA GLU A 36 -1.41 -8.15 2.08
C GLU A 36 -1.73 -7.13 0.97
N ASN A 37 -1.31 -7.37 -0.29
CA ASN A 37 -1.70 -6.53 -1.43
C ASN A 37 -3.20 -6.64 -1.70
N LYS A 38 -3.72 -7.87 -1.76
CA LYS A 38 -5.15 -8.13 -2.01
C LYS A 38 -6.04 -7.49 -0.95
N LYS A 39 -5.69 -7.67 0.33
CA LYS A 39 -6.41 -7.05 1.46
C LYS A 39 -6.39 -5.53 1.35
N PHE A 40 -5.23 -4.94 1.07
CA PHE A 40 -5.12 -3.50 0.89
C PHE A 40 -6.03 -3.00 -0.25
N GLU A 41 -6.03 -3.63 -1.42
CA GLU A 41 -6.89 -3.23 -2.53
C GLU A 41 -8.39 -3.33 -2.18
N GLU A 42 -8.79 -4.39 -1.49
CA GLU A 42 -10.18 -4.57 -1.02
C GLU A 42 -10.58 -3.53 0.03
N GLU A 43 -9.72 -3.26 1.01
CA GLU A 43 -9.99 -2.28 2.08
C GLU A 43 -9.97 -0.86 1.54
N TYR A 44 -9.01 -0.54 0.65
CA TYR A 44 -8.85 0.80 0.10
C TYR A 44 -9.98 1.14 -0.87
N SER A 45 -10.43 0.19 -1.71
CA SER A 45 -11.61 0.40 -2.56
C SER A 45 -12.87 0.67 -1.73
N LYS A 46 -13.08 -0.05 -0.62
CA LYS A 46 -14.17 0.20 0.32
C LYS A 46 -14.06 1.58 0.99
N PHE A 47 -12.85 1.96 1.41
CA PHE A 47 -12.59 3.25 2.05
C PHE A 47 -12.90 4.44 1.12
N ILE A 48 -12.48 4.35 -0.14
CA ILE A 48 -12.73 5.40 -1.15
C ILE A 48 -14.18 5.35 -1.67
N GLY A 49 -14.83 4.19 -1.62
CA GLY A 49 -16.18 3.98 -2.17
C GLY A 49 -16.19 3.67 -3.67
N THR A 50 -15.09 3.11 -4.19
CA THR A 50 -14.99 2.64 -5.58
C THR A 50 -15.21 1.14 -5.68
N LYS A 51 -15.58 0.67 -6.87
CA LYS A 51 -15.76 -0.78 -7.12
C LYS A 51 -14.43 -1.55 -7.15
N TYR A 52 -13.35 -0.89 -7.56
CA TYR A 52 -12.04 -1.51 -7.76
C TYR A 52 -10.92 -0.61 -7.21
N CYS A 53 -9.83 -1.25 -6.79
CA CYS A 53 -8.53 -0.65 -6.51
C CYS A 53 -7.48 -1.55 -7.16
N ILE A 54 -6.46 -0.95 -7.78
CA ILE A 54 -5.34 -1.66 -8.39
C ILE A 54 -4.06 -1.03 -7.85
N GLY A 55 -3.28 -1.81 -7.10
CA GLY A 55 -1.98 -1.43 -6.59
C GLY A 55 -0.94 -1.38 -7.69
N VAL A 56 -0.22 -0.27 -7.77
CA VAL A 56 0.90 -0.06 -8.71
C VAL A 56 2.11 0.47 -7.95
N ALA A 57 3.28 0.49 -8.58
CA ALA A 57 4.52 0.80 -7.86
C ALA A 57 4.59 2.24 -7.33
N ASN A 58 3.99 3.21 -8.03
CA ASN A 58 3.98 4.61 -7.64
C ASN A 58 2.85 5.40 -8.34
N GLY A 59 2.70 6.68 -7.99
CA GLY A 59 1.65 7.54 -8.55
C GLY A 59 1.82 7.90 -10.02
N LEU A 60 3.06 7.95 -10.54
CA LEU A 60 3.30 8.16 -11.97
C LEU A 60 2.87 6.94 -12.78
N ASP A 61 3.20 5.73 -12.32
CA ASP A 61 2.75 4.49 -12.94
C ASP A 61 1.22 4.43 -12.98
N ALA A 62 0.53 4.85 -11.90
CA ALA A 62 -0.93 4.89 -11.86
C ALA A 62 -1.51 5.73 -13.00
N LEU A 63 -0.92 6.91 -13.25
CA LEU A 63 -1.33 7.81 -14.33
C LEU A 63 -1.01 7.23 -15.71
N ILE A 64 0.18 6.64 -15.88
CA ILE A 64 0.57 5.98 -17.14
C ILE A 64 -0.41 4.87 -17.48
N TRP A 65 -0.73 4.00 -16.51
CA TRP A 65 -1.59 2.84 -16.75
C TRP A 65 -3.03 3.23 -17.12
N ILE A 66 -3.62 4.19 -16.41
CA ILE A 66 -5.00 4.59 -16.72
C ILE A 66 -5.10 5.27 -18.09
N LEU A 67 -4.09 6.06 -18.47
CA LEU A 67 -4.07 6.71 -19.78
C LEU A 67 -3.89 5.69 -20.91
N ARG A 68 -2.96 4.73 -20.76
CA ARG A 68 -2.77 3.67 -21.75
C ARG A 68 -4.03 2.81 -21.91
N ALA A 69 -4.68 2.43 -20.81
CA ALA A 69 -5.90 1.62 -20.85
C ALA A 69 -7.08 2.30 -21.56
N TYR A 70 -7.10 3.63 -21.67
CA TYR A 70 -8.11 4.37 -22.42
C TYR A 70 -7.72 4.70 -23.86
N ILE A 71 -6.44 4.61 -24.21
CA ILE A 71 -5.92 5.02 -25.52
C ILE A 71 -5.63 3.80 -26.42
N GLU A 72 -5.13 2.70 -25.84
CA GLU A 72 -4.79 1.44 -26.53
C GLU A 72 -5.98 0.46 -26.52
#